data_AF-A0A323U3Y2-F1
#
_entry.id   AF-A0A323U3Y2-F1
#
_cell.length_a   1.000
_cell.length_b   1.000
_cell.length_c   1.000
_cell.angle_alpha   90.00
_cell.angle_beta   90.00
_cell.angle_gamma   90.00
#
_symmetry.space_group_name_H-M   'P 1'
#
loop_
_entity.id
_entity.type
_entity.pdbx_description
1 polymer ?
#
loop_
_entity_poly.entity_id
_entity_poly.type
_entity_poly.pdbx_seq_one_letter_code
_entity_poly.pdbx_strand_id
1 'polypeptide(L)'
;MKLLASGTDTFIFWLSWGQNYRLPEDFTARLDAALDEYREEGDAHFLGIHDYMWLWNPLGDDDERCAYEVAQVRPGRKFRWMLMFQGGMFSISLTQPRPTTCKPGQVHAYVEVSGRYMAACARDPMAVVAMFSDTLSYLVGVEPERVQVSRIDLFADVEVDTPLSLDDLGRFVSRARSRSVYLDGSHALGAPAASRGGSHGDPLTGNTGVTRGSLCTRYPPMRYTLLRFTTGGLTGPGFVSAPAIC
;
A
#
# COMPACT_ATOMS: atom_id res chain seq x y z
N MET A 1 13.60 -26.65 9.37
CA MET A 1 12.78 -25.46 9.04
C MET A 1 12.61 -24.58 10.28
N LYS A 2 12.94 -23.30 10.17
CA LYS A 2 12.90 -22.30 11.25
C LYS A 2 12.24 -21.03 10.74
N LEU A 3 11.30 -20.46 11.49
CA LEU A 3 10.72 -19.15 11.18
C LEU A 3 11.72 -18.06 11.60
N LEU A 4 12.06 -17.17 10.68
CA LEU A 4 12.98 -16.05 10.91
C LEU A 4 12.21 -14.77 11.24
N ALA A 5 11.15 -14.48 10.49
CA ALA A 5 10.29 -13.33 10.69
C ALA A 5 8.89 -13.60 10.11
N SER A 6 7.90 -12.87 10.59
CA SER A 6 6.56 -12.84 10.00
C SER A 6 5.83 -11.57 10.38
N GLY A 7 4.87 -11.14 9.57
CA GLY A 7 4.05 -9.98 9.92
C GLY A 7 3.26 -9.44 8.74
N THR A 8 2.77 -8.22 8.90
CA THR A 8 2.08 -7.48 7.84
C THR A 8 3.08 -6.82 6.90
N ASP A 9 3.01 -7.17 5.62
CA ASP A 9 3.85 -6.56 4.61
C ASP A 9 3.22 -5.28 4.06
N THR A 10 2.23 -5.40 3.19
CA THR A 10 1.52 -4.26 2.61
C THR A 10 0.11 -4.17 3.20
N PHE A 11 -0.40 -2.96 3.35
CA PHE A 11 -1.65 -2.73 4.06
C PHE A 11 -2.47 -1.62 3.41
N ILE A 12 -3.76 -1.86 3.17
CA ILE A 12 -4.65 -0.91 2.51
C ILE A 12 -5.96 -0.79 3.27
N PHE A 13 -6.34 0.43 3.60
CA PHE A 13 -7.57 0.73 4.31
C PHE A 13 -8.20 2.02 3.79
N TRP A 14 -9.47 2.19 4.12
CA TRP A 14 -10.24 3.35 3.72
C TRP A 14 -10.99 3.95 4.91
N LEU A 15 -11.29 5.24 4.81
CA LEU A 15 -11.97 6.01 5.85
C LEU A 15 -13.20 6.71 5.26
N SER A 16 -14.24 6.81 6.08
CA SER A 16 -15.49 7.49 5.73
C SER A 16 -15.99 8.34 6.89
N TRP A 17 -16.37 9.58 6.61
CA TRP A 17 -16.94 10.55 7.55
C TRP A 17 -18.40 10.91 7.23
N GLY A 18 -19.05 10.14 6.35
CA GLY A 18 -20.44 10.42 5.95
C GLY A 18 -20.63 11.85 5.43
N GLN A 19 -21.63 12.54 5.97
CA GLN A 19 -21.95 13.94 5.61
C GLN A 19 -21.03 14.96 6.27
N ASN A 20 -20.22 14.55 7.25
CA ASN A 20 -19.33 15.43 7.99
C ASN A 20 -17.97 15.60 7.30
N TYR A 21 -17.73 14.90 6.19
CA TYR A 21 -16.49 15.03 5.44
C TYR A 21 -16.37 16.42 4.79
N ARG A 22 -15.47 17.25 5.32
CA ARG A 22 -15.05 18.50 4.70
C ARG A 22 -13.55 18.69 4.92
N LEU A 23 -12.82 18.90 3.82
CA LEU A 23 -11.42 19.34 3.89
C LEU A 23 -11.36 20.86 4.09
N PRO A 24 -10.31 21.38 4.73
CA PRO A 24 -10.07 22.83 4.80
C PRO A 24 -10.02 23.45 3.39
N GLU A 25 -10.56 24.66 3.26
CA GLU A 25 -10.68 25.32 1.95
C GLU A 25 -9.32 25.68 1.37
N ASP A 26 -8.41 26.17 2.21
CA ASP A 26 -7.02 26.48 1.87
C ASP A 26 -6.25 25.22 1.46
N PHE A 27 -6.42 24.11 2.19
CA PHE A 27 -5.84 22.82 1.85
C PHE A 27 -6.32 22.33 0.47
N THR A 28 -7.63 22.42 0.24
CA THR A 28 -8.27 22.04 -1.03
C THR A 28 -7.76 22.89 -2.19
N ALA A 29 -7.65 24.20 -2.01
CA ALA A 29 -7.15 25.12 -3.03
C ALA A 29 -5.70 24.82 -3.42
N ARG A 30 -4.84 24.50 -2.43
CA ARG A 30 -3.45 24.13 -2.67
C ARG A 30 -3.31 22.78 -3.38
N LEU A 31 -4.15 21.81 -3.04
CA LEU A 31 -4.20 20.53 -3.76
C LEU A 31 -4.67 20.69 -5.21
N ASP A 32 -5.63 21.58 -5.45
CA ASP A 32 -6.11 21.90 -6.80
C ASP A 32 -5.03 22.62 -7.62
N ALA A 33 -4.31 23.59 -7.03
CA ALA A 33 -3.18 24.24 -7.68
C ALA A 33 -2.09 23.24 -8.08
N ALA A 34 -1.75 22.30 -7.19
CA ALA A 34 -0.79 21.24 -7.50
C ALA A 34 -1.30 20.28 -8.61
N LEU A 35 -2.60 20.02 -8.69
CA LEU A 35 -3.15 19.24 -9.82
C LEU A 35 -3.07 19.99 -11.15
N ASP A 36 -3.25 21.30 -11.14
CA ASP A 36 -3.12 22.11 -12.34
C ASP A 36 -1.66 22.13 -12.81
N GLU A 37 -0.69 22.33 -11.90
CA GLU A 37 0.75 22.17 -12.16
C GLU A 37 1.07 20.79 -12.74
N TYR A 38 0.52 19.71 -12.16
CA TYR A 38 0.74 18.35 -12.68
C TYR A 38 0.23 18.18 -14.12
N ARG A 39 -0.87 18.83 -14.48
CA ARG A 39 -1.43 18.75 -15.85
C ARG A 39 -0.56 19.49 -16.86
N GLU A 40 0.11 20.54 -16.43
CA GLU A 40 0.98 21.36 -17.26
C GLU A 40 2.38 20.74 -17.39
N GLU A 41 2.95 20.26 -16.30
CA GLU A 41 4.36 19.86 -16.21
C GLU A 41 4.58 18.34 -16.10
N GLY A 42 3.53 17.57 -15.73
CA GLY A 42 3.61 16.13 -15.50
C GLY A 42 4.21 15.74 -14.14
N ASP A 43 4.56 16.73 -13.32
CA ASP A 43 5.06 16.58 -11.96
C ASP A 43 4.55 17.74 -11.09
N ALA A 44 4.19 17.46 -9.83
CA ALA A 44 3.70 18.49 -8.92
C ALA A 44 3.86 18.09 -7.47
N HIS A 45 4.14 19.08 -6.63
CA HIS A 45 4.49 18.87 -5.23
C HIS A 45 3.69 19.79 -4.30
N PHE A 46 3.08 19.21 -3.27
CA PHE A 46 2.53 19.96 -2.15
C PHE A 46 3.61 20.14 -1.09
N LEU A 47 4.21 21.33 -1.02
CA LEU A 47 5.20 21.70 -0.01
C LEU A 47 4.51 22.06 1.32
N GLY A 48 5.14 21.83 2.46
CA GLY A 48 4.56 22.12 3.78
C GLY A 48 3.36 21.24 4.14
N ILE A 49 3.35 19.97 3.70
CA ILE A 49 2.21 19.07 3.97
C ILE A 49 2.03 18.77 5.48
N HIS A 50 3.11 18.89 6.26
CA HIS A 50 3.11 18.69 7.71
C HIS A 50 2.19 19.67 8.46
N ASP A 51 1.91 20.84 7.89
CA ASP A 51 0.97 21.82 8.49
C ASP A 51 -0.46 21.28 8.55
N TYR A 52 -0.81 20.32 7.67
CA TYR A 52 -2.13 19.71 7.56
C TYR A 52 -2.15 18.26 8.03
N MET A 53 -1.10 17.52 7.73
CA MET A 53 -0.98 16.10 8.03
C MET A 53 0.39 15.79 8.62
N TRP A 54 0.45 15.80 9.95
CA TRP A 54 1.62 15.32 10.66
C TRP A 54 1.67 13.79 10.59
N LEU A 55 2.46 13.27 9.65
CA LEU A 55 2.70 11.85 9.45
C LEU A 55 4.18 11.57 9.64
N TRP A 56 4.50 10.58 10.47
CA TRP A 56 5.89 10.23 10.76
C TRP A 56 6.62 9.78 9.50
N ASN A 57 7.77 10.42 9.25
CA ASN A 57 8.69 10.08 8.18
C ASN A 57 9.87 9.25 8.72
N PRO A 58 9.92 7.93 8.44
CA PRO A 58 11.04 7.08 8.84
C PRO A 58 12.32 7.28 8.03
N LEU A 59 12.30 8.15 7.01
CA LEU A 59 13.50 8.51 6.22
C LEU A 59 14.15 9.81 6.72
N GLY A 60 13.62 10.40 7.79
CA GLY A 60 14.20 11.56 8.45
C GLY A 60 15.52 11.29 9.14
N ASP A 61 16.23 12.35 9.53
CA ASP A 61 17.44 12.23 10.34
C ASP A 61 17.13 11.56 11.69
N ASP A 62 18.02 10.64 12.09
CA ASP A 62 17.81 9.60 13.13
C ASP A 62 17.48 10.11 14.54
N ASP A 63 17.62 11.41 14.82
CA ASP A 63 17.53 11.96 16.18
C ASP A 63 16.14 12.54 16.55
N GLU A 64 15.24 12.79 15.59
CA GLU A 64 13.88 13.25 15.86
C GLU A 64 12.85 12.60 14.93
N ARG A 65 11.70 12.18 15.46
CA ARG A 65 10.56 11.75 14.62
C ARG A 65 10.08 12.95 13.79
N CYS A 66 10.65 13.13 12.60
CA CYS A 66 10.25 14.22 11.71
C CYS A 66 9.00 13.86 10.93
N ALA A 67 8.29 14.89 10.46
CA ALA A 67 7.13 14.74 9.59
C ALA A 67 7.53 14.83 8.12
N TYR A 68 6.71 14.30 7.23
CA TYR A 68 6.85 14.59 5.80
C TYR A 68 6.59 16.07 5.52
N GLU A 69 7.53 16.74 4.88
CA GLU A 69 7.36 18.14 4.46
C GLU A 69 6.75 18.28 3.07
N VAL A 70 6.91 17.26 2.22
CA VAL A 70 6.45 17.29 0.83
C VAL A 70 5.66 16.03 0.49
N ALA A 71 4.59 16.19 -0.27
CA ALA A 71 3.89 15.10 -0.94
C ALA A 71 3.77 15.39 -2.43
N GLN A 72 4.06 14.40 -3.29
CA GLN A 72 3.80 14.51 -4.72
C GLN A 72 2.29 14.36 -4.96
N VAL A 73 1.69 15.24 -5.76
CA VAL A 73 0.25 15.23 -6.02
C VAL A 73 -0.01 14.75 -7.45
N ARG A 74 -0.95 13.81 -7.59
CA ARG A 74 -1.38 13.26 -8.87
C ARG A 74 -2.90 13.17 -8.95
N PRO A 75 -3.49 13.18 -10.16
CA PRO A 75 -4.91 12.89 -10.31
C PRO A 75 -5.20 11.44 -9.94
N GLY A 76 -6.19 11.23 -9.06
CA GLY A 76 -6.68 9.90 -8.72
C GLY A 76 -7.67 9.36 -9.75
N ARG A 77 -7.75 8.04 -9.91
CA ARG A 77 -8.75 7.43 -10.83
C ARG A 77 -10.19 7.54 -10.31
N LYS A 78 -10.37 7.26 -9.01
CA LYS A 78 -11.67 7.31 -8.30
C LYS A 78 -11.74 8.42 -7.25
N PHE A 79 -10.59 9.05 -7.01
CA PHE A 79 -10.37 10.10 -6.02
C PHE A 79 -9.94 11.34 -6.77
N ARG A 80 -10.18 12.53 -6.21
CA ARG A 80 -9.78 13.77 -6.89
C ARG A 80 -8.26 13.92 -6.82
N TRP A 81 -7.71 13.73 -5.62
CA TRP A 81 -6.28 13.87 -5.36
C TRP A 81 -5.69 12.54 -4.90
N MET A 82 -4.47 12.24 -5.34
CA MET A 82 -3.62 11.19 -4.82
C MET A 82 -2.31 11.84 -4.37
N LEU A 83 -2.03 11.77 -3.08
CA LEU A 83 -0.81 12.24 -2.46
C LEU A 83 0.14 11.06 -2.29
N MET A 84 1.33 11.15 -2.88
CA MET A 84 2.39 10.14 -2.78
C MET A 84 3.52 10.69 -1.92
N PHE A 85 3.88 9.95 -0.87
CA PHE A 85 4.92 10.37 0.07
C PHE A 85 6.27 9.74 -0.32
N GLN A 86 7.36 10.45 0.00
CA GLN A 86 8.71 10.17 -0.49
C GLN A 86 9.10 8.70 -0.34
N GLY A 87 9.82 8.17 -1.35
CA GLY A 87 10.32 6.80 -1.35
C GLY A 87 9.27 5.73 -1.63
N GLY A 88 8.03 6.13 -1.98
CA GLY A 88 6.91 5.21 -2.21
C GLY A 88 6.45 4.55 -0.92
N MET A 89 6.61 5.24 0.22
CA MET A 89 6.31 4.68 1.54
C MET A 89 4.82 4.42 1.75
N PHE A 90 3.98 5.37 1.34
CA PHE A 90 2.55 5.21 1.29
C PHE A 90 1.93 6.26 0.35
N SER A 91 0.64 6.10 0.08
CA SER A 91 -0.16 7.11 -0.58
C SER A 91 -1.50 7.33 0.14
N ILE A 92 -2.01 8.55 0.03
CA ILE A 92 -3.33 8.95 0.52
C ILE A 92 -4.11 9.51 -0.65
N SER A 93 -5.22 8.87 -1.00
CA SER A 93 -6.15 9.36 -2.01
C SER A 93 -7.37 9.98 -1.35
N LEU A 94 -7.70 11.22 -1.72
CA LEU A 94 -8.77 12.01 -1.12
C LEU A 94 -9.85 12.35 -2.14
N THR A 95 -11.10 12.27 -1.70
CA THR A 95 -12.25 12.72 -2.50
C THR A 95 -12.55 14.19 -2.29
N GLN A 96 -13.24 14.80 -3.26
CA GLN A 96 -14.03 16.01 -3.02
C GLN A 96 -15.47 15.71 -3.38
N PRO A 97 -16.29 15.26 -2.41
CA PRO A 97 -17.69 15.02 -2.66
C PRO A 97 -18.33 16.31 -3.14
N ARG A 98 -19.03 16.26 -4.27
CA ARG A 98 -19.98 17.32 -4.59
C ARG A 98 -21.17 17.16 -3.65
N PRO A 99 -21.75 18.25 -3.10
CA PRO A 99 -22.90 18.19 -2.20
C PRO A 99 -24.06 17.34 -2.77
N THR A 100 -24.22 17.36 -4.09
CA THR A 100 -25.27 16.61 -4.81
C THR A 100 -25.01 15.11 -4.95
N THR A 101 -23.82 14.62 -4.60
CA THR A 101 -23.39 13.23 -4.84
C THR A 101 -22.93 12.50 -3.58
N CYS A 102 -22.93 13.16 -2.42
CA CYS A 102 -22.51 12.53 -1.17
C CYS A 102 -23.50 11.43 -0.77
N LYS A 103 -23.05 10.17 -0.82
CA LYS A 103 -23.85 9.00 -0.47
C LYS A 103 -23.46 8.47 0.91
N PRO A 104 -24.42 7.95 1.70
CA PRO A 104 -24.11 7.19 2.90
C PRO A 104 -23.11 6.07 2.60
N GLY A 105 -22.04 5.96 3.40
CA GLY A 105 -21.00 4.96 3.22
C GLY A 105 -20.02 5.23 2.06
N GLN A 106 -20.03 6.44 1.47
CA GLN A 106 -19.03 6.84 0.51
C GLN A 106 -17.63 6.83 1.14
N VAL A 107 -16.66 6.34 0.39
CA VAL A 107 -15.25 6.35 0.79
C VAL A 107 -14.69 7.73 0.52
N HIS A 108 -14.06 8.31 1.53
CA HIS A 108 -13.58 9.68 1.48
C HIS A 108 -12.06 9.74 1.38
N ALA A 109 -11.37 8.88 2.13
CA ALA A 109 -9.93 8.69 2.05
C ALA A 109 -9.61 7.21 1.82
N TYR A 110 -8.60 6.95 1.00
CA TYR A 110 -8.02 5.64 0.76
C TYR A 110 -6.52 5.71 1.00
N VAL A 111 -6.01 4.84 1.86
CA VAL A 111 -4.61 4.83 2.28
C VAL A 111 -4.00 3.49 1.87
N GLU A 112 -2.90 3.56 1.15
CA GLU A 112 -2.09 2.41 0.76
C GLU A 112 -0.70 2.53 1.35
N VAL A 113 -0.35 1.60 2.23
CA VAL A 113 0.90 1.56 3.00
C VAL A 113 1.78 0.44 2.47
N SER A 114 3.01 0.79 2.08
CA SER A 114 3.97 -0.17 1.54
C SER A 114 4.61 -1.06 2.61
N GLY A 115 5.18 -2.18 2.15
CA GLY A 115 6.08 -3.03 2.94
C GLY A 115 7.22 -2.29 3.62
N ARG A 116 7.78 -1.26 2.97
CA ARG A 116 8.89 -0.47 3.53
C ARG A 116 8.43 0.35 4.73
N TYR A 117 7.29 1.01 4.62
CA TYR A 117 6.75 1.79 5.73
C TYR A 117 6.31 0.89 6.89
N MET A 118 5.66 -0.24 6.59
CA MET A 118 5.33 -1.23 7.62
C MET A 118 6.58 -1.77 8.33
N ALA A 119 7.68 -2.01 7.61
CA ALA A 119 8.94 -2.43 8.23
C ALA A 119 9.47 -1.39 9.22
N ALA A 120 9.42 -0.11 8.86
CA ALA A 120 9.81 0.98 9.74
C ALA A 120 8.88 1.10 10.97
N CYS A 121 7.59 0.85 10.80
CA CYS A 121 6.58 0.84 11.88
C CYS A 121 6.56 -0.47 12.71
N ALA A 122 7.68 -1.21 12.77
CA ALA A 122 7.78 -2.49 13.47
C ALA A 122 6.66 -3.51 13.11
N ARG A 123 6.12 -3.38 11.89
CA ARG A 123 5.05 -4.23 11.35
C ARG A 123 3.74 -4.21 12.16
N ASP A 124 3.46 -3.12 12.89
CA ASP A 124 2.21 -2.95 13.65
C ASP A 124 1.12 -2.23 12.82
N PRO A 125 0.15 -2.97 12.24
CA PRO A 125 -0.92 -2.35 11.45
C PRO A 125 -1.88 -1.51 12.28
N MET A 126 -2.06 -1.81 13.58
CA MET A 126 -3.01 -1.08 14.42
C MET A 126 -2.47 0.30 14.77
N ALA A 127 -1.19 0.39 15.13
CA ALA A 127 -0.51 1.66 15.37
C ALA A 127 -0.50 2.54 14.10
N VAL A 128 -0.28 1.93 12.93
CA VAL A 128 -0.34 2.65 11.65
C VAL A 128 -1.76 3.14 11.37
N VAL A 129 -2.80 2.30 11.48
CA VAL A 129 -4.18 2.74 11.29
C VAL A 129 -4.54 3.89 12.23
N ALA A 130 -4.16 3.79 13.51
CA ALA A 130 -4.42 4.83 14.50
C ALA A 130 -3.77 6.15 14.09
N MET A 131 -2.47 6.15 13.76
CA MET A 131 -1.76 7.36 13.32
C MET A 131 -2.44 8.04 12.14
N PHE A 132 -2.79 7.29 11.09
CA PHE A 132 -3.46 7.85 9.92
C PHE A 132 -4.89 8.29 10.21
N SER A 133 -5.62 7.57 11.06
CA SER A 133 -6.98 7.95 11.49
C SER A 133 -6.93 9.25 12.26
N ASP A 134 -6.03 9.39 13.23
CA ASP A 134 -5.88 10.59 14.05
C ASP A 134 -5.47 11.79 13.18
N THR A 135 -4.47 11.63 12.31
CA THR A 135 -4.02 12.71 11.43
C THR A 135 -5.10 13.14 10.44
N LEU A 136 -5.84 12.21 9.83
CA LEU A 136 -6.92 12.58 8.90
C LEU A 136 -8.16 13.11 9.64
N SER A 137 -8.40 12.69 10.88
CA SER A 137 -9.47 13.24 11.72
C SER A 137 -9.16 14.66 12.15
N TYR A 138 -7.90 14.97 12.46
CA TYR A 138 -7.44 16.34 12.70
C TYR A 138 -7.66 17.22 11.46
N LEU A 139 -7.30 16.72 10.27
CA LEU A 139 -7.48 17.44 9.01
C LEU A 139 -8.96 17.74 8.71
N VAL A 140 -9.85 16.76 8.91
CA VAL A 140 -11.29 16.90 8.64
C VAL A 140 -12.02 17.63 9.78
N GLY A 141 -11.47 17.60 10.99
CA GLY A 141 -12.06 18.18 12.21
C GLY A 141 -13.03 17.25 12.95
N VAL A 142 -13.22 16.01 12.49
CA VAL A 142 -14.08 14.99 13.09
C VAL A 142 -13.51 13.58 12.89
N GLU A 143 -13.83 12.65 13.79
CA GLU A 143 -13.48 11.23 13.66
C GLU A 143 -14.25 10.55 12.52
N PRO A 144 -13.65 9.56 11.83
CA PRO A 144 -14.34 8.77 10.81
C PRO A 144 -15.44 7.94 11.44
N GLU A 145 -16.61 7.93 10.80
CA GLU A 145 -17.72 7.02 11.12
C GLU A 145 -17.33 5.56 10.85
N ARG A 146 -16.39 5.34 9.92
CA ARG A 146 -15.94 4.00 9.55
C ARG A 146 -14.49 4.00 9.07
N VAL A 147 -13.73 3.08 9.63
CA VAL A 147 -12.44 2.61 9.09
C VAL A 147 -12.62 1.16 8.65
N GLN A 148 -12.16 0.80 7.46
CA GLN A 148 -12.16 -0.61 7.05
C GLN A 148 -10.90 -0.95 6.26
N VAL A 149 -10.34 -2.11 6.60
CA VAL A 149 -9.24 -2.72 5.86
C VAL A 149 -9.79 -3.39 4.62
N SER A 150 -9.19 -3.07 3.47
CA SER A 150 -9.58 -3.62 2.16
C SER A 150 -8.61 -4.70 1.68
N ARG A 151 -7.34 -4.58 2.03
CA ARG A 151 -6.29 -5.55 1.71
C ARG A 151 -5.23 -5.57 2.80
N ILE A 152 -4.77 -6.78 3.10
CA ILE A 152 -3.60 -7.03 3.91
C ILE A 152 -2.78 -8.11 3.22
N ASP A 153 -1.51 -7.81 3.00
CA ASP A 153 -0.54 -8.80 2.55
C ASP A 153 0.29 -9.21 3.77
N LEU A 154 0.50 -10.50 3.95
CA LEU A 154 1.29 -11.06 5.05
C LEU A 154 2.57 -11.68 4.49
N PHE A 155 3.64 -11.67 5.28
CA PHE A 155 4.88 -12.35 4.94
C PHE A 155 5.29 -13.30 6.07
N ALA A 156 6.07 -14.31 5.70
CA ALA A 156 6.78 -15.19 6.61
C ALA A 156 8.13 -15.54 5.97
N ASP A 157 9.21 -15.13 6.60
CA ASP A 157 10.57 -15.48 6.22
C ASP A 157 10.94 -16.76 6.95
N VAL A 158 11.28 -17.80 6.20
CA VAL A 158 11.56 -19.13 6.72
C VAL A 158 12.91 -19.62 6.23
N GLU A 159 13.70 -20.14 7.16
CA GLU A 159 14.93 -20.86 6.88
C GLU A 159 14.61 -22.35 6.73
N VAL A 160 15.00 -22.94 5.61
CA VAL A 160 14.81 -24.35 5.30
C VAL A 160 16.14 -24.96 4.87
N ASP A 161 16.40 -26.19 5.31
CA ASP A 161 17.65 -26.89 5.00
C ASP A 161 17.76 -27.21 3.50
N THR A 162 16.61 -27.39 2.84
CA THR A 162 16.49 -27.53 1.38
C THR A 162 15.45 -26.52 0.87
N PRO A 163 15.84 -25.58 0.00
CA PRO A 163 14.91 -24.63 -0.60
C PRO A 163 13.79 -25.34 -1.36
N LEU A 164 12.57 -24.82 -1.29
CA LEU A 164 11.48 -25.31 -2.13
C LEU A 164 11.75 -24.94 -3.60
N SER A 165 11.63 -25.92 -4.49
CA SER A 165 11.76 -25.74 -5.92
C SER A 165 10.38 -25.70 -6.61
N LEU A 166 10.36 -25.31 -7.90
CA LEU A 166 9.13 -25.40 -8.70
C LEU A 166 8.60 -26.83 -8.81
N ASP A 167 9.50 -27.83 -8.84
CA ASP A 167 9.13 -29.24 -8.95
C ASP A 167 8.43 -29.75 -7.69
N ASP A 168 8.68 -29.12 -6.54
CA ASP A 168 8.01 -29.45 -5.29
C ASP A 168 6.54 -29.04 -5.29
N LEU A 169 6.11 -28.10 -6.15
CA LEU A 169 4.71 -27.67 -6.22
C LEU A 169 3.75 -28.81 -6.55
N GLY A 170 4.20 -29.80 -7.32
CA GLY A 170 3.40 -30.97 -7.70
C GLY A 170 3.08 -31.89 -6.51
N ARG A 171 3.86 -31.80 -5.42
CA ARG A 171 3.71 -32.63 -4.23
C ARG A 171 2.64 -32.13 -3.26
N PHE A 172 2.18 -30.88 -3.44
CA PHE A 172 1.18 -30.27 -2.57
C PHE A 172 -0.23 -30.39 -3.14
N VAL A 173 -1.20 -30.70 -2.29
CA VAL A 173 -2.62 -30.54 -2.58
C VAL A 173 -3.05 -29.16 -2.12
N SER A 174 -3.81 -28.43 -2.94
CA SER A 174 -4.23 -27.05 -2.64
C SER A 174 -5.67 -26.81 -3.06
N ARG A 175 -6.36 -25.93 -2.31
CA ARG A 175 -7.69 -25.40 -2.67
C ARG A 175 -7.61 -24.38 -3.80
N ALA A 176 -6.43 -23.80 -4.05
CA ALA A 176 -6.23 -22.83 -5.12
C ALA A 176 -6.20 -23.53 -6.48
N ARG A 177 -6.94 -22.97 -7.44
CA ARG A 177 -7.01 -23.47 -8.83
C ARG A 177 -5.75 -23.15 -9.65
N SER A 178 -4.94 -22.18 -9.18
CA SER A 178 -3.67 -21.80 -9.77
C SER A 178 -2.61 -21.67 -8.68
N ARG A 179 -1.35 -21.86 -9.06
CA ARG A 179 -0.18 -21.79 -8.19
C ARG A 179 0.89 -20.99 -8.90
N SER A 180 1.58 -20.13 -8.16
CA SER A 180 2.72 -19.37 -8.67
C SER A 180 3.83 -19.38 -7.64
N VAL A 181 5.06 -19.35 -8.15
CA VAL A 181 6.27 -19.18 -7.35
C VAL A 181 7.08 -18.11 -8.04
N TYR A 182 7.57 -17.16 -7.26
CA TYR A 182 8.56 -16.20 -7.70
C TYR A 182 9.91 -16.66 -7.19
N LEU A 183 10.81 -16.96 -8.11
CA LEU A 183 12.20 -17.27 -7.83
C LEU A 183 13.01 -16.01 -8.07
N ASP A 184 13.81 -15.60 -7.08
CA ASP A 184 14.87 -14.64 -7.33
C ASP A 184 15.91 -15.25 -8.28
N GLY A 185 16.40 -14.46 -9.24
CA GLY A 185 17.26 -14.90 -10.35
C GLY A 185 18.62 -15.48 -9.93
N SER A 186 18.96 -15.39 -8.65
CA SER A 186 20.11 -16.04 -8.01
C SER A 186 20.02 -17.57 -7.99
N HIS A 187 18.85 -18.16 -8.25
CA HIS A 187 18.61 -19.62 -8.31
C HIS A 187 18.53 -20.21 -9.73
N ALA A 188 18.72 -19.40 -10.78
CA ALA A 188 18.62 -19.87 -12.17
C ALA A 188 19.90 -20.58 -12.66
N LEU A 189 20.17 -21.79 -12.15
CA LEU A 189 21.07 -22.75 -12.80
C LEU A 189 20.25 -23.94 -13.29
N GLY A 190 19.77 -23.87 -14.53
CA GLY A 190 19.39 -25.07 -15.29
C GLY A 190 17.96 -25.20 -15.83
N ALA A 191 17.04 -24.25 -15.61
CA ALA A 191 15.73 -24.32 -16.25
C ALA A 191 15.80 -23.80 -17.70
N PRO A 192 15.24 -24.53 -18.70
CA PRO A 192 15.16 -24.00 -20.06
C PRO A 192 14.33 -22.71 -20.03
N ALA A 193 14.94 -21.64 -20.54
CA ALA A 193 14.32 -20.33 -20.61
C ALA A 193 12.94 -20.45 -21.27
N ALA A 194 11.88 -20.26 -20.49
CA ALA A 194 10.56 -20.01 -21.03
C ALA A 194 10.67 -18.74 -21.89
N SER A 195 10.60 -18.96 -23.19
CA SER A 195 10.44 -18.01 -24.29
C SER A 195 10.30 -16.54 -23.90
N ARG A 196 11.27 -15.75 -24.38
CA ARG A 196 11.20 -14.30 -24.65
C ARG A 196 9.76 -13.80 -24.83
N GLY A 197 9.25 -13.07 -23.84
CA GLY A 197 7.91 -12.49 -23.90
C GLY A 197 7.41 -11.99 -22.55
N GLY A 198 8.21 -11.20 -21.84
CA GLY A 198 7.82 -10.62 -20.55
C GLY A 198 8.82 -9.55 -20.16
N SER A 199 8.57 -8.32 -20.62
CA SER A 199 9.25 -7.12 -20.13
C SER A 199 9.26 -7.09 -18.61
N HIS A 200 10.42 -6.80 -18.02
CA HIS A 200 10.66 -6.53 -16.60
C HIS A 200 9.41 -5.98 -15.88
N GLY A 201 8.73 -6.87 -15.16
CA GLY A 201 7.66 -6.53 -14.24
C GLY A 201 8.27 -6.16 -12.90
N ASP A 202 8.54 -4.86 -12.73
CA ASP A 202 8.75 -4.24 -11.43
C ASP A 202 7.51 -4.53 -10.54
N PRO A 203 7.62 -4.85 -9.23
CA PRO A 203 6.46 -5.15 -8.38
C PRO A 203 5.42 -4.02 -8.31
N LEU A 204 5.77 -2.84 -8.83
CA LEU A 204 4.94 -1.63 -8.86
C LEU A 204 4.16 -1.43 -10.17
N THR A 205 4.36 -2.24 -11.22
CA THR A 205 3.69 -2.04 -12.51
C THR A 205 2.50 -2.97 -12.72
N GLY A 206 1.54 -2.88 -11.81
CA GLY A 206 0.16 -3.28 -12.07
C GLY A 206 -0.62 -2.09 -12.66
N ASN A 207 -0.84 -2.10 -13.98
CA ASN A 207 -1.68 -1.16 -14.75
C ASN A 207 -1.20 0.30 -14.87
N THR A 208 -0.06 0.56 -15.52
CA THR A 208 0.13 1.71 -16.44
C THR A 208 1.40 1.46 -17.26
N GLY A 209 1.34 1.69 -18.58
CA GLY A 209 2.45 1.41 -19.48
C GLY A 209 3.65 2.38 -19.40
N VAL A 210 4.82 1.82 -19.73
CA VAL A 210 5.97 2.42 -20.44
C VAL A 210 6.98 3.33 -19.67
N THR A 211 8.08 2.67 -19.26
CA THR A 211 9.55 2.94 -19.33
C THR A 211 10.31 4.08 -18.61
N ARG A 212 11.38 3.59 -17.95
CA ARG A 212 12.82 4.02 -17.87
C ARG A 212 13.26 4.99 -16.76
N GLY A 213 14.11 4.47 -15.86
CA GLY A 213 15.02 5.27 -15.03
C GLY A 213 15.58 4.52 -13.82
N SER A 214 16.79 3.95 -13.98
CA SER A 214 17.76 3.48 -12.97
C SER A 214 17.59 3.96 -11.51
N LEU A 215 17.66 3.05 -10.52
CA LEU A 215 18.87 2.95 -9.66
C LEU A 215 18.87 1.69 -8.76
N CYS A 216 20.03 1.05 -8.79
CA CYS A 216 20.52 -0.03 -7.96
C CYS A 216 20.65 0.41 -6.49
N THR A 217 20.09 -0.35 -5.56
CA THR A 217 20.60 -0.41 -4.17
C THR A 217 20.74 -1.87 -3.77
N ARG A 218 21.98 -2.25 -3.45
CA ARG A 218 22.42 -3.60 -3.14
C ARG A 218 21.86 -4.05 -1.80
N TYR A 219 21.01 -5.07 -1.81
CA TYR A 219 20.85 -5.95 -0.66
C TYR A 219 21.81 -7.14 -0.82
N PRO A 220 22.37 -7.69 0.27
CA PRO A 220 23.09 -8.96 0.20
C PRO A 220 22.13 -10.06 -0.30
N PRO A 221 22.63 -11.09 -1.03
CA PRO A 221 21.78 -12.13 -1.60
C PRO A 221 21.21 -13.00 -0.47
N MET A 222 20.00 -12.69 -0.02
CA MET A 222 19.20 -13.60 0.80
C MET A 222 18.21 -14.32 -0.09
N ARG A 223 18.14 -15.64 0.12
CA ARG A 223 17.35 -16.59 -0.66
C ARG A 223 15.90 -16.47 -0.25
N TYR A 224 15.04 -15.89 -1.10
CA TYR A 224 13.61 -15.78 -0.82
C TYR A 224 12.80 -16.64 -1.78
N THR A 225 11.76 -17.26 -1.27
CA THR A 225 10.66 -17.83 -2.07
C THR A 225 9.40 -17.09 -1.66
N LEU A 226 8.93 -16.17 -2.52
CA LEU A 226 7.68 -15.47 -2.29
C LEU A 226 6.52 -16.37 -2.74
N LEU A 227 5.76 -16.88 -1.77
CA LEU A 227 4.51 -17.60 -2.01
C LEU A 227 3.34 -16.61 -1.97
N ARG A 228 2.79 -16.27 -3.13
CA ARG A 228 1.58 -15.45 -3.23
C ARG A 228 0.36 -16.36 -3.40
N PHE A 229 -0.51 -16.38 -2.41
CA PHE A 229 -1.81 -17.04 -2.53
C PHE A 229 -2.86 -16.01 -2.97
N THR A 230 -3.36 -16.13 -4.20
CA THR A 230 -4.52 -15.35 -4.65
C THR A 230 -5.80 -16.09 -4.28
N THR A 231 -6.53 -15.59 -3.28
CA THR A 231 -7.92 -16.00 -3.07
C THR A 231 -8.79 -15.33 -4.11
N GLY A 232 -9.23 -16.10 -5.11
CA GLY A 232 -10.30 -15.66 -6.02
C GLY A 232 -11.56 -15.34 -5.21
N GLY A 233 -12.11 -14.15 -5.43
CA GLY A 233 -13.28 -13.64 -4.71
C GLY A 233 -14.48 -14.59 -4.79
N LEU A 234 -15.05 -14.89 -3.63
CA LEU A 234 -16.40 -15.41 -3.52
C LEU A 234 -17.32 -14.24 -3.21
N THR A 235 -18.12 -13.85 -4.19
CA THR A 235 -19.29 -13.00 -4.01
C THR A 235 -20.41 -13.82 -3.35
N GLY A 236 -20.84 -13.44 -2.15
CA GLY A 236 -22.05 -13.95 -1.52
C GLY A 236 -22.25 -13.35 -0.11
N PRO A 237 -23.43 -12.80 0.22
CA PRO A 237 -23.69 -12.23 1.54
C PRO A 237 -24.05 -13.34 2.51
N GLY A 238 -23.27 -13.51 3.57
CA GLY A 238 -23.54 -14.48 4.63
C GLY A 238 -23.04 -13.95 5.97
N PHE A 239 -23.95 -13.33 6.72
CA PHE A 239 -23.78 -13.11 8.15
C PHE A 239 -23.64 -14.47 8.84
N VAL A 240 -22.57 -14.68 9.61
CA VAL A 240 -22.53 -15.71 10.66
C VAL A 240 -21.81 -15.12 11.86
N SER A 241 -22.56 -15.06 12.97
CA SER A 241 -22.10 -14.66 14.30
C SER A 241 -21.03 -15.61 14.83
N ALA A 242 -19.98 -15.05 15.44
CA ALA A 242 -19.02 -15.82 16.23
C ALA A 242 -19.66 -16.32 17.53
N PRO A 243 -19.43 -17.59 17.95
CA PRO A 243 -19.61 -17.95 19.35
C PRO A 243 -18.35 -17.58 20.14
N ALA A 244 -18.58 -16.95 21.29
CA ALA A 244 -17.60 -16.75 22.34
C ALA A 244 -17.09 -18.11 22.86
N ILE A 245 -15.81 -18.18 23.19
CA ILE A 245 -15.24 -19.30 23.95
C ILE A 245 -14.41 -18.72 25.09
N CYS A 246 -14.78 -19.12 26.31
CA CYS A 246 -14.04 -18.99 27.56
C CYS A 246 -12.80 -19.89 27.57
#